data_AF-Q4SZD6-F1
#
_entry.id   AF-Q4SZD6-F1
#
_cell.length_a   1.000
_cell.length_b   1.000
_cell.length_c   1.000
_cell.angle_alpha   90.00
_cell.angle_beta   90.00
_cell.angle_gamma   90.00
#
_symmetry.space_group_name_H-M   'P 1'
#
loop_
_entity.id
_entity.type
_entity.pdbx_description
1 polymer ?
#
loop_
_entity_poly.entity_id
_entity_poly.type
_entity_poly.pdbx_seq_one_letter_code
_entity_poly.pdbx_strand_id
1 'polypeptide(L)' 'MLESLCTLITALTCVSAVTVLTQKPPVVSLSTGETVTMDCRPGNC' A
#
# COMPACT_ATOMS: atom_id res chain seq x y z
N MET A 1 13.65 28.17 -12.60
CA MET A 1 14.48 27.55 -11.54
C MET A 1 13.60 27.08 -10.39
N LEU A 2 12.88 27.97 -9.69
CA LEU A 2 12.06 27.61 -8.52
C LEU A 2 10.87 26.68 -8.84
N GLU A 3 10.16 26.92 -9.95
CA GLU A 3 9.07 26.06 -10.44
C GLU A 3 9.53 24.61 -10.71
N SER A 4 10.73 24.46 -11.28
CA SER A 4 11.34 23.14 -11.54
C SER A 4 11.75 22.43 -10.24
N LEU A 5 12.09 23.19 -9.20
CA LEU A 5 12.46 22.64 -7.91
C LEU A 5 11.21 22.20 -7.14
N CYS A 6 10.13 22.99 -7.14
CA CYS A 6 8.84 22.61 -6.55
C CYS A 6 8.30 21.32 -7.16
N THR A 7 8.28 21.22 -8.50
CA THR A 7 7.83 20.01 -9.20
C THR A 7 8.67 18.78 -8.87
N LEU A 8 9.99 18.94 -8.75
CA LEU A 8 10.90 17.85 -8.37
C LEU A 8 10.70 17.39 -6.92
N ILE A 9 10.47 18.32 -5.99
CA ILE A 9 10.21 17.99 -4.57
C ILE A 9 8.88 17.25 -4.43
N THR A 10 7.82 17.71 -5.11
CA THR A 10 6.53 17.01 -5.12
C THR A 10 6.66 15.60 -5.68
N ALA A 11 7.39 15.44 -6.80
CA ALA A 11 7.67 14.12 -7.34
C ALA A 11 8.41 13.23 -6.33
N LEU A 12 9.43 13.76 -5.65
CA LEU A 12 10.25 13.01 -4.69
C LEU A 12 9.45 12.60 -3.44
N THR A 13 8.50 13.42 -2.97
CA THR A 13 7.60 13.04 -1.86
C THR A 13 6.67 11.88 -2.20
N CYS A 14 6.34 11.71 -3.48
CA CYS A 14 5.55 10.56 -3.96
C CYS A 14 6.38 9.27 -4.09
N VAL A 15 7.72 9.38 -4.13
CA VAL A 15 8.64 8.23 -4.14
C VAL A 15 8.96 7.82 -2.71
N SER A 16 7.93 7.56 -1.92
CA SER A 16 8.10 6.74 -0.72
C SER A 16 8.37 5.32 -1.23
N ALA A 17 9.61 4.83 -1.15
CA ALA A 17 9.98 3.46 -1.55
C ALA A 17 9.33 2.38 -0.64
N VAL A 18 8.28 2.74 0.10
CA VAL A 18 7.52 1.90 1.02
C VAL A 18 6.15 1.68 0.40
N THR A 19 5.94 0.49 -0.16
CA THR A 19 4.60 0.06 -0.59
C THR A 19 3.88 -0.49 0.63
N VAL A 20 2.93 0.28 1.17
CA VAL A 20 2.01 -0.25 2.19
C VAL A 20 1.10 -1.29 1.53
N LEU A 21 0.74 -2.35 2.24
CA LEU A 21 -0.23 -3.34 1.75
C LEU A 21 -1.47 -3.32 2.65
N THR A 22 -2.64 -3.42 2.04
CA THR A 22 -3.93 -3.57 2.73
C THR A 22 -4.46 -4.98 2.49
N GLN A 23 -4.90 -5.65 3.56
CA GLN A 23 -5.42 -7.02 3.51
C GLN A 23 -6.90 -7.06 3.90
N LYS A 24 -7.69 -7.89 3.20
CA LYS A 24 -9.10 -8.17 3.51
C LYS A 24 -9.36 -9.69 3.46
N PRO A 25 -10.04 -10.28 4.45
CA PRO A 25 -10.48 -9.67 5.71
C PRO A 25 -9.29 -9.33 6.63
N PRO A 26 -9.44 -8.37 7.57
CA PRO A 26 -8.36 -8.01 8.49
C PRO A 26 -8.07 -9.11 9.51
N VAL A 27 -9.08 -9.90 9.88
CA VAL A 27 -8.99 -11.05 10.78
C VAL A 27 -10.00 -12.09 10.30
N VAL A 28 -9.63 -13.37 10.37
CA VAL A 28 -10.54 -14.49 10.11
C VAL A 28 -10.28 -15.60 11.11
N SER A 29 -11.36 -16.21 11.61
CA SER A 29 -11.31 -17.40 12.44
C SER A 29 -11.63 -18.61 11.58
N LEU A 30 -10.80 -19.66 11.67
CA LEU A 30 -10.93 -20.88 10.89
C LEU A 30 -10.88 -22.11 11.80
N SER A 31 -11.61 -23.14 11.40
CA SER A 31 -11.59 -24.48 11.96
C SER A 31 -10.66 -25.39 11.14
N THR A 32 -10.23 -26.50 11.74
CA THR A 32 -9.36 -27.47 11.08
C THR A 32 -9.98 -27.99 9.79
N GLY A 33 -9.24 -27.90 8.69
CA GLY A 33 -9.68 -28.33 7.36
C GLY A 33 -10.30 -27.23 6.49
N GLU A 34 -10.56 -26.05 7.04
CA GLU A 34 -11.06 -24.92 6.27
C GLU A 34 -9.95 -24.21 5.49
N THR A 35 -10.31 -23.66 4.33
CA THR A 35 -9.43 -22.84 3.48
C THR A 35 -10.03 -21.46 3.32
N VAL A 36 -9.21 -20.43 3.49
CA VAL A 36 -9.62 -19.03 3.27
C VAL A 36 -8.76 -18.40 2.18
N THR A 37 -9.35 -17.48 1.43
CA THR A 37 -8.63 -16.57 0.53
C THR A 37 -8.64 -15.17 1.14
N MET A 38 -7.48 -14.54 1.22
CA MET A 38 -7.34 -13.14 1.64
C MET A 38 -6.90 -12.30 0.44
N ASP A 39 -7.56 -11.18 0.25
CA ASP A 39 -7.24 -10.18 -0.76
C ASP A 39 -6.15 -9.26 -0.24
N CYS A 40 -5.10 -9.04 -1.03
CA CYS A 40 -4.00 -8.14 -0.71
C CYS A 40 -3.83 -7.12 -1.84
N ARG A 41 -3.87 -5.83 -1.50
CA ARG A 41 -3.70 -4.75 -2.47
C ARG A 41 -2.67 -3.73 -1.98
N PRO A 42 -1.87 -3.14 -2.89
CA PRO A 42 -1.07 -1.96 -2.56
C PRO A 42 -1.94 -0.86 -1.97
N GLY A 43 -1.50 -0.28 -0.87
CA GLY A 43 -1.97 0.98 -0.35
C GLY A 43 -1.54 2.09 -1.31
N ASN A 44 -2.45 3.00 -1.58
CA ASN A 44 -2.12 4.27 -2.21
C ASN A 44 -1.28 5.11 -1.23
N CYS A 45 -0.22 5.74 -1.74
CA CYS A 45 0.45 6.83 -1.03
C CYS A 45 -0.51 7.99 -0.81
#